data_AF-A0A7L2R6D3-F1
#
_entry.id   AF-A0A7L2R6D3-F1
#
_cell.length_a   1.000
_cell.length_b   1.000
_cell.length_c   1.000
_cell.angle_alpha   90.00
_cell.angle_beta   90.00
_cell.angle_gamma   90.00
#
_symmetry.space_group_name_H-M   'P 1'
#
loop_
_entity.id
_entity.type
_entity.pdbx_description
1 polymer ?
#
loop_
_entity_poly.entity_id
_entity_poly.type
_entity_poly.pdbx_seq_one_letter_code
_entity_poly.pdbx_strand_id
1 'polypeptide(L)'
;MSPLCHTSALLLVFMALAVAGAEQSEERSCDVIGDESSESQMERALLKKLEPLSHMRFNVTVEKGKTENYIYHFRVCREVNSTLHFGGLVQTDRQSGKTTVIGRINETQVFNGSDWIMLIYKGGDSYGRHCSGEKRRAVIMISCKRGVTASSFSIISEEREKEQECFYLFEMDSSVACPAENSHLSVGSILLIT
;
A
#
# COMPACT_ATOMS: atom_id res chain seq x y z
N MET A 1 34.34 -63.46 37.20
CA MET A 1 33.01 -63.04 37.70
C MET A 1 32.85 -61.57 37.31
N SER A 2 31.97 -61.27 36.35
CA SER A 2 31.49 -59.90 36.04
C SER A 2 30.61 -59.39 37.22
N PRO A 3 30.27 -58.07 37.38
CA PRO A 3 29.77 -57.18 36.31
C PRO A 3 30.08 -55.65 36.38
N LEU A 4 29.73 -55.02 35.25
CA LEU A 4 29.27 -53.64 34.92
C LEU A 4 29.22 -52.53 35.98
N CYS A 5 29.62 -51.31 35.59
CA CYS A 5 28.77 -50.09 35.50
C CYS A 5 29.62 -48.87 35.08
N HIS A 6 29.51 -48.38 33.83
CA HIS A 6 28.75 -47.20 33.40
C HIS A 6 29.44 -45.82 33.54
N THR A 7 29.66 -45.21 32.36
CA THR A 7 29.61 -43.76 32.03
C THR A 7 30.75 -42.90 32.61
N SER A 8 31.39 -41.99 31.88
CA SER A 8 30.81 -41.02 30.95
C SER A 8 31.90 -40.50 30.00
N ALA A 9 31.72 -40.70 28.69
CA ALA A 9 32.46 -39.97 27.68
C ALA A 9 31.80 -38.59 27.55
N LEU A 10 32.46 -37.55 28.07
CA LEU A 10 32.06 -36.16 27.91
C LEU A 10 32.32 -35.71 26.47
N LEU A 11 31.37 -35.99 25.59
CA LEU A 11 31.24 -35.37 24.27
C LEU A 11 30.55 -34.01 24.46
N LEU A 12 31.34 -32.94 24.56
CA LEU A 12 30.84 -31.56 24.51
C LEU A 12 30.46 -31.22 23.07
N VAL A 13 29.20 -31.46 22.71
CA VAL A 13 28.61 -30.92 21.48
C VAL A 13 28.16 -29.49 21.76
N PHE A 14 29.01 -28.51 21.45
CA PHE A 14 28.60 -27.11 21.36
C PHE A 14 27.80 -26.92 20.07
N MET A 15 26.48 -27.09 20.15
CA MET A 15 25.56 -26.59 19.12
C MET A 15 25.52 -25.06 19.21
N ALA A 16 26.40 -24.40 18.45
CA ALA A 16 26.27 -22.98 18.18
C ALA A 16 25.04 -22.77 17.27
N LEU A 17 23.90 -22.44 17.89
CA LEU A 17 22.77 -21.86 17.18
C LEU A 17 23.19 -20.46 16.71
N ALA A 18 23.77 -20.39 15.52
CA ALA A 18 23.89 -19.15 14.79
C ALA A 18 22.47 -18.74 14.39
N VAL A 19 21.80 -17.98 15.25
CA VAL A 19 20.63 -17.20 14.84
C VAL A 19 21.20 -16.12 13.93
N ALA A 20 21.23 -16.41 12.64
CA ALA A 20 21.33 -15.36 11.63
C ALA A 20 20.04 -14.56 11.78
N GLY A 21 20.09 -13.52 12.62
CA GLY A 21 19.10 -12.46 12.56
C GLY A 21 19.16 -11.93 11.15
N ALA A 22 18.16 -12.26 10.34
CA ALA A 22 17.94 -11.50 9.12
C ALA A 22 17.81 -10.05 9.59
N GLU A 23 18.77 -9.20 9.21
CA GLU A 23 18.57 -7.76 9.22
C GLU A 23 17.40 -7.51 8.26
N GLN A 24 16.19 -7.57 8.80
CA GLN A 24 14.99 -7.21 8.10
C GLN A 24 15.05 -5.69 8.04
N SER A 25 15.74 -5.17 7.02
CA SER A 25 15.71 -3.75 6.69
C SER A 25 14.25 -3.33 6.72
N GLU A 26 13.91 -2.46 7.67
CA GLU A 26 12.55 -2.02 7.88
C GLU A 26 12.04 -1.43 6.56
N GLU A 27 11.00 -2.04 6.00
CA GLU A 27 10.47 -1.60 4.70
C GLU A 27 9.86 -0.21 4.88
N ARG A 28 10.26 0.75 4.02
CA ARG A 28 9.79 2.14 4.14
C ARG A 28 8.27 2.22 4.03
N SER A 29 7.67 3.04 4.89
CA SER A 29 6.22 3.24 4.99
C SER A 29 5.78 4.62 4.45
N CYS A 30 4.47 4.89 4.47
CA CYS A 30 3.94 6.20 4.14
C CYS A 30 4.42 7.28 5.13
N ASP A 31 4.68 8.47 4.60
CA ASP A 31 4.94 9.69 5.35
C ASP A 31 3.90 10.75 4.96
N VAL A 32 3.29 11.40 5.96
CA VAL A 32 2.26 12.42 5.76
C VAL A 32 2.94 13.77 5.56
N ILE A 33 2.39 14.61 4.68
CA ILE A 33 2.96 15.94 4.44
C ILE A 33 2.81 16.81 5.69
N GLY A 34 3.93 17.12 6.35
CA GLY A 34 4.03 17.95 7.54
C GLY A 34 5.33 17.64 8.29
N ASP A 35 5.64 18.43 9.33
CA ASP A 35 6.67 18.02 10.29
C ASP A 35 6.04 17.03 11.29
N GLU A 36 6.84 16.18 11.95
CA GLU A 36 6.31 15.16 12.88
C GLU A 36 5.36 15.74 13.94
N SER A 37 5.58 16.99 14.37
CA SER A 37 4.77 17.72 15.33
C SER A 37 3.50 18.37 14.77
N SER A 38 3.34 18.43 13.45
CA SER A 38 2.21 19.05 12.74
C SER A 38 1.40 18.09 11.86
N GLU A 39 1.83 16.84 11.72
CA GLU A 39 1.09 15.80 11.01
C GLU A 39 -0.33 15.59 11.59
N SER A 40 -1.29 15.40 10.68
CA SER A 40 -2.69 15.17 11.02
C SER A 40 -2.89 13.79 11.68
N GLN A 41 -3.42 13.78 12.91
CA GLN A 41 -3.78 12.54 13.60
C GLN A 41 -4.84 11.73 12.83
N MET A 42 -5.73 12.41 12.11
CA MET A 42 -6.72 11.77 11.24
C MET A 42 -6.03 11.01 10.11
N GLU A 43 -5.04 11.61 9.47
CA GLU A 43 -4.29 10.97 8.38
C GLU A 43 -3.54 9.75 8.91
N ARG A 44 -2.83 9.88 10.03
CA ARG A 44 -2.15 8.73 10.67
C ARG A 44 -3.12 7.59 11.01
N ALA A 45 -4.30 7.90 11.52
CA ALA A 45 -5.32 6.90 11.83
C ALA A 45 -5.84 6.18 10.57
N LEU A 46 -6.02 6.92 9.46
CA LEU A 46 -6.40 6.35 8.17
C LEU A 46 -5.30 5.49 7.57
N LEU A 47 -4.03 5.91 7.64
CA LEU A 47 -2.90 5.08 7.20
C LEU A 47 -2.83 3.78 7.99
N LYS A 48 -3.01 3.82 9.31
CA LYS A 48 -3.12 2.62 10.14
C LYS A 48 -4.31 1.74 9.74
N LYS A 49 -5.44 2.35 9.38
CA LYS A 49 -6.62 1.62 8.88
C LYS A 49 -6.27 0.87 7.58
N LEU A 50 -5.47 1.46 6.71
CA LEU A 50 -5.04 0.90 5.42
C LEU A 50 -3.96 -0.19 5.52
N GLU A 51 -3.36 -0.42 6.69
CA GLU A 51 -2.27 -1.39 6.87
C GLU A 51 -2.57 -2.81 6.36
N PRO A 52 -3.79 -3.37 6.44
CA PRO A 52 -4.09 -4.68 5.85
C PRO A 52 -3.82 -4.77 4.35
N LEU A 53 -3.76 -3.63 3.64
CA LEU A 53 -3.48 -3.56 2.21
C LEU A 53 -1.97 -3.47 1.90
N SER A 54 -1.11 -3.21 2.88
CA SER A 54 0.32 -2.93 2.67
C SER A 54 1.12 -4.14 2.15
N HIS A 55 0.64 -5.34 2.49
CA HIS A 55 1.19 -6.61 2.05
C HIS A 55 0.72 -7.02 0.65
N MET A 56 -0.26 -6.32 0.07
CA MET A 56 -0.81 -6.64 -1.24
C MET A 56 -0.06 -5.89 -2.35
N ARG A 57 -0.18 -6.43 -3.57
CA ARG A 57 0.33 -5.82 -4.80
C ARG A 57 -0.81 -5.73 -5.80
N PHE A 58 -1.04 -4.54 -6.33
CA PHE A 58 -2.12 -4.28 -7.28
C PHE A 58 -1.52 -3.92 -8.63
N ASN A 59 -2.01 -4.57 -9.69
CA ASN A 59 -1.53 -4.36 -11.04
C ASN A 59 -2.72 -4.18 -11.99
N VAL A 60 -2.65 -3.22 -12.91
CA VAL A 60 -3.60 -3.10 -14.02
C VAL A 60 -2.84 -2.87 -15.31
N THR A 61 -3.25 -3.56 -16.38
CA THR A 61 -2.68 -3.37 -17.72
C THR A 61 -3.68 -2.58 -18.57
N VAL A 62 -3.20 -1.54 -19.25
CA VAL A 62 -3.98 -0.77 -20.21
C VAL A 62 -3.37 -0.96 -21.58
N GLU A 63 -4.19 -1.46 -22.50
CA GLU A 63 -3.84 -1.59 -23.92
C GLU A 63 -4.72 -0.61 -24.71
N LYS A 64 -4.17 0.57 -25.03
CA LYS A 64 -4.85 1.58 -25.85
C LYS A 64 -4.22 1.60 -27.24
N GLY A 65 -4.89 0.94 -28.18
CA GLY A 65 -4.40 0.78 -29.54
C GLY A 65 -3.15 -0.11 -29.64
N LYS A 66 -2.31 0.12 -30.66
CA LYS A 66 -1.08 -0.67 -30.90
C LYS A 66 0.17 -0.12 -30.20
N THR A 67 0.11 1.09 -29.65
CA THR A 67 1.30 1.86 -29.21
C THR A 67 1.30 2.23 -27.74
N GLU A 68 0.15 2.35 -27.08
CA GLU A 68 0.08 2.65 -25.66
C GLU A 68 -0.23 1.37 -24.89
N ASN A 69 0.82 0.73 -24.37
CA ASN A 69 0.72 -0.51 -23.61
C ASN A 69 1.44 -0.36 -22.27
N TYR A 70 0.68 -0.03 -21.23
CA TYR A 70 1.22 0.30 -19.91
C TYR A 70 0.75 -0.70 -18.86
N ILE A 71 1.64 -1.01 -17.91
CA ILE A 71 1.27 -1.67 -16.65
C ILE A 71 1.43 -0.65 -15.53
N TYR A 72 0.42 -0.53 -14.70
CA TYR A 72 0.47 0.23 -13.47
C TYR A 72 0.66 -0.74 -12.31
N HIS A 73 1.66 -0.47 -11.47
CA HIS A 73 1.94 -1.22 -10.26
C HIS A 73 1.71 -0.32 -9.07
N PHE A 74 0.93 -0.79 -8.10
CA PHE A 74 0.54 -0.04 -6.92
C PHE A 74 0.72 -0.88 -5.66
N ARG A 75 1.24 -0.24 -4.61
CA ARG A 75 1.28 -0.75 -3.25
C ARG A 75 0.85 0.34 -2.27
N VAL A 76 0.15 -0.08 -1.22
CA VAL A 76 -0.28 0.81 -0.14
C VAL A 76 0.86 0.91 0.87
N CYS A 77 1.41 2.11 1.04
CA CYS A 77 2.43 2.47 2.02
C CYS A 77 3.66 1.59 2.00
N ARG A 78 4.05 1.10 0.82
CA ARG A 78 5.27 0.34 0.60
C ARG A 78 5.80 0.63 -0.79
N GLU A 79 7.11 0.47 -0.98
CA GLU A 79 7.75 0.62 -2.28
C GLU A 79 7.33 -0.52 -3.22
N VAL A 80 6.99 -0.19 -4.47
CA VAL A 80 6.76 -1.20 -5.52
C VAL A 80 8.05 -2.00 -5.76
N ASN A 81 9.17 -1.26 -5.81
CA ASN A 81 10.53 -1.77 -5.98
C ASN A 81 11.51 -0.87 -5.21
N SER A 82 12.45 -1.45 -4.45
CA SER A 82 13.45 -0.73 -3.66
C SER A 82 14.41 0.13 -4.49
N THR A 83 14.54 -0.13 -5.80
CA THR A 83 15.32 0.72 -6.72
C THR A 83 14.58 2.00 -7.10
N LEU A 84 13.26 2.03 -6.93
CA LEU A 84 12.41 3.18 -7.22
C LEU A 84 12.11 3.89 -5.91
N HIS A 85 13.05 4.75 -5.49
CA HIS A 85 13.04 5.42 -4.19
C HIS A 85 11.65 5.97 -3.80
N PHE A 86 11.04 5.42 -2.75
CA PHE A 86 9.68 5.73 -2.27
C PHE A 86 8.54 5.53 -3.29
N GLY A 87 8.75 4.89 -4.43
CA GLY A 87 7.73 4.73 -5.47
C GLY A 87 6.59 3.81 -5.02
N GLY A 88 5.44 4.38 -4.66
CA GLY A 88 4.24 3.66 -4.24
C GLY A 88 3.29 3.31 -5.38
N LEU A 89 3.29 4.13 -6.44
CA LEU A 89 2.60 3.84 -7.69
C LEU A 89 3.50 4.19 -8.88
N VAL A 90 3.67 3.25 -9.79
CA VAL A 90 4.54 3.39 -10.96
C VAL A 90 3.84 2.91 -12.23
N GLN A 91 4.22 3.50 -13.36
CA GLN A 91 3.81 3.10 -14.70
C GLN A 91 5.02 2.52 -15.44
N THR A 92 4.86 1.34 -16.02
CA THR A 92 5.86 0.70 -16.86
C THR A 92 5.33 0.60 -18.29
N ASP A 93 6.05 1.20 -19.22
CA ASP A 93 5.85 1.01 -20.66
C ASP A 93 6.33 -0.40 -21.04
N ARG A 94 5.42 -1.24 -21.55
CA ARG A 94 5.75 -2.62 -21.90
C ARG A 94 6.57 -2.75 -23.18
N GLN A 95 6.58 -1.72 -24.03
CA GLN A 95 7.36 -1.73 -25.27
C GLN A 95 8.80 -1.35 -24.99
N SER A 96 9.02 -0.27 -24.22
CA SER A 96 10.36 0.24 -23.93
C SER A 96 10.97 -0.31 -22.63
N GLY A 97 10.15 -0.86 -21.73
CA GLY A 97 10.56 -1.25 -20.38
C GLY A 97 10.78 -0.07 -19.44
N LYS A 98 10.59 1.17 -19.91
CA LYS A 98 10.79 2.37 -19.11
C LYS A 98 9.75 2.44 -18.00
N THR A 99 10.22 2.62 -16.76
CA THR A 99 9.36 2.82 -15.59
C THR A 99 9.39 4.27 -15.16
N THR A 100 8.21 4.83 -14.89
CA THR A 100 7.99 6.20 -14.42
C THR A 100 7.26 6.16 -13.07
N VAL A 101 7.77 6.86 -12.06
CA VAL A 101 7.10 6.98 -10.77
C VAL A 101 5.97 7.99 -10.89
N ILE A 102 4.74 7.57 -10.60
CA ILE A 102 3.57 8.47 -10.64
C ILE A 102 3.39 9.14 -9.28
N GLY A 103 3.62 8.42 -8.19
CA GLY A 103 3.49 8.96 -6.85
C GLY A 103 4.38 8.23 -5.85
N ARG A 104 4.87 8.97 -4.86
CA ARG A 104 5.74 8.48 -3.80
C ARG A 104 5.03 8.41 -2.45
N ILE A 105 5.36 7.38 -1.68
CA ILE A 105 4.80 7.14 -0.35
C ILE A 105 5.29 8.15 0.69
N ASN A 106 6.39 8.86 0.45
CA ASN A 106 6.89 9.89 1.36
C ASN A 106 6.23 11.27 1.17
N GLU A 107 5.30 11.42 0.23
CA GLU A 107 4.49 12.61 0.05
C GLU A 107 3.01 12.21 0.02
N THR A 108 2.53 11.60 1.10
CA THR A 108 1.19 11.02 1.21
C THR A 108 0.19 12.02 1.78
N GLN A 109 -1.02 12.02 1.22
CA GLN A 109 -2.21 12.62 1.83
C GLN A 109 -3.33 11.59 1.84
N VAL A 110 -4.14 11.57 2.89
CA VAL A 110 -5.28 10.64 2.99
C VAL A 110 -6.47 11.26 3.70
N PHE A 111 -7.66 11.04 3.19
CA PHE A 111 -8.90 11.45 3.85
C PHE A 111 -10.02 10.49 3.47
N ASN A 112 -11.14 10.52 4.19
CA ASN A 112 -12.24 9.60 3.96
C ASN A 112 -13.60 10.29 3.99
N GLY A 113 -14.55 9.70 3.29
CA GLY A 113 -15.97 9.93 3.50
C GLY A 113 -16.57 8.83 4.38
N SER A 114 -17.90 8.69 4.31
CA SER A 114 -18.65 7.67 5.07
C SER A 114 -18.32 6.24 4.64
N ASP A 115 -18.06 6.03 3.35
CA ASP A 115 -17.93 4.72 2.71
C ASP A 115 -16.81 4.68 1.65
N TRP A 116 -15.88 5.63 1.69
CA TRP A 116 -14.71 5.67 0.80
C TRP A 116 -13.51 6.30 1.48
N ILE A 117 -12.31 5.94 1.03
CA ILE A 117 -11.03 6.56 1.41
C ILE A 117 -10.36 7.06 0.13
N MET A 118 -9.86 8.28 0.14
CA MET A 118 -9.02 8.83 -0.93
C MET A 118 -7.58 8.88 -0.44
N LEU A 119 -6.72 8.13 -1.13
CA LEU A 119 -5.27 8.09 -0.90
C LEU A 119 -4.56 8.81 -2.05
N ILE A 120 -3.67 9.73 -1.72
CA ILE A 120 -2.95 10.53 -2.70
C ILE A 120 -1.45 10.36 -2.48
N TYR A 121 -0.73 10.00 -3.54
CA TYR A 121 0.73 10.02 -3.58
C TYR A 121 1.19 11.11 -4.51
N LYS A 122 1.89 12.11 -3.96
CA LYS A 122 2.48 13.21 -4.73
C LYS A 122 3.95 12.88 -5.05
N GLY A 123 4.71 13.87 -5.51
CA GLY A 123 6.16 13.73 -5.62
C GLY A 123 6.67 12.79 -6.73
N GLY A 124 5.84 12.42 -7.70
CA GLY A 124 6.24 11.57 -8.82
C GLY A 124 7.28 12.22 -9.73
N ASP A 125 7.67 11.51 -10.78
CA ASP A 125 8.57 12.05 -11.80
C ASP A 125 7.89 13.18 -12.57
N SER A 126 8.65 14.20 -12.97
CA SER A 126 8.14 15.35 -13.72
C SER A 126 7.59 14.97 -15.10
N TYR A 127 6.50 15.62 -15.50
CA TYR A 127 6.05 15.54 -16.88
C TYR A 127 7.10 16.07 -17.86
N GLY A 128 7.14 15.50 -19.07
CA GLY A 128 8.10 15.91 -20.09
C GLY A 128 7.62 17.13 -20.91
N ARG A 129 6.42 17.03 -21.48
CA ARG A 129 5.84 18.05 -22.38
C ARG A 129 4.45 18.53 -21.96
N HIS A 130 3.87 17.92 -20.92
CA HIS A 130 2.53 18.19 -20.42
C HIS A 130 2.63 18.88 -19.05
N CYS A 131 1.53 19.48 -18.59
CA CYS A 131 1.37 19.95 -17.21
C CYS A 131 2.50 20.86 -16.71
N SER A 132 3.06 21.68 -17.60
CA SER A 132 4.18 22.59 -17.31
C SER A 132 5.38 21.92 -16.62
N GLY A 133 5.58 20.61 -16.82
CA GLY A 133 6.68 19.87 -16.20
C GLY A 133 6.51 19.58 -14.70
N GLU A 134 5.32 19.78 -14.13
CA GLU A 134 5.06 19.49 -12.72
C GLU A 134 5.31 18.00 -12.39
N LYS A 135 5.51 17.71 -11.11
CA LYS A 135 5.62 16.34 -10.63
C LYS A 135 4.28 15.63 -10.76
N ARG A 136 4.30 14.40 -11.27
CA ARG A 136 3.10 13.54 -11.30
C ARG A 136 2.56 13.32 -9.88
N ARG A 137 1.25 13.06 -9.81
CA ARG A 137 0.56 12.61 -8.61
C ARG A 137 -0.46 11.52 -8.95
N ALA A 138 -0.57 10.54 -8.07
CA ALA A 138 -1.60 9.51 -8.10
C ALA A 138 -2.71 9.85 -7.10
N VAL A 139 -3.96 9.68 -7.51
CA VAL A 139 -5.15 9.73 -6.68
C VAL A 139 -5.82 8.37 -6.76
N ILE A 140 -6.00 7.71 -5.62
CA ILE A 140 -6.59 6.38 -5.52
C ILE A 140 -7.87 6.48 -4.70
N MET A 141 -9.01 6.24 -5.34
CA MET A 141 -10.31 6.16 -4.69
C MET A 141 -10.58 4.73 -4.24
N ILE A 142 -10.66 4.51 -2.93
CA ILE A 142 -10.91 3.20 -2.32
C ILE A 142 -12.36 3.17 -1.82
N SER A 143 -13.22 2.46 -2.53
CA SER A 143 -14.66 2.35 -2.22
C SER A 143 -14.94 1.20 -1.26
N CYS A 144 -15.91 1.37 -0.35
CA CYS A 144 -16.33 0.32 0.56
C CYS A 144 -16.95 -0.86 -0.21
N LYS A 145 -16.38 -2.04 0.00
CA LYS A 145 -16.98 -3.31 -0.42
C LYS A 145 -16.80 -4.35 0.67
N ARG A 146 -17.88 -4.63 1.40
CA ARG A 146 -17.86 -5.64 2.47
C ARG A 146 -17.53 -7.03 1.91
N GLY A 147 -16.87 -7.85 2.71
CA GLY A 147 -16.53 -9.24 2.37
C GLY A 147 -15.34 -9.41 1.41
N VAL A 148 -14.69 -8.32 0.99
CA VAL A 148 -13.53 -8.37 0.09
C VAL A 148 -12.41 -7.48 0.62
N THR A 149 -11.26 -8.06 0.96
CA THR A 149 -10.11 -7.29 1.47
C THR A 149 -9.66 -6.22 0.48
N ALA A 150 -9.46 -6.58 -0.78
CA ALA A 150 -9.29 -5.64 -1.87
C ALA A 150 -9.59 -6.29 -3.23
N SER A 151 -10.18 -5.54 -4.15
CA SER A 151 -10.42 -5.97 -5.53
C SER A 151 -10.51 -4.79 -6.49
N SER A 152 -10.68 -5.09 -7.78
CA SER A 152 -11.11 -4.12 -8.79
C SER A 152 -10.16 -2.93 -9.00
N PHE A 153 -8.85 -3.08 -8.76
CA PHE A 153 -7.90 -2.01 -9.03
C PHE A 153 -7.86 -1.69 -10.53
N SER A 154 -8.19 -0.46 -10.89
CA SER A 154 -8.25 0.01 -12.27
C SER A 154 -7.83 1.48 -12.37
N ILE A 155 -7.45 1.90 -13.58
CA ILE A 155 -7.24 3.31 -13.89
C ILE A 155 -8.50 3.87 -14.55
N ILE A 156 -8.94 5.02 -14.05
CA ILE A 156 -10.12 5.72 -14.55
C ILE A 156 -9.73 6.78 -15.57
N SER A 157 -8.75 7.61 -15.23
CA SER A 157 -8.30 8.68 -16.12
C SER A 157 -6.88 9.15 -15.81
N GLU A 158 -6.21 9.64 -16.85
CA GLU A 158 -5.01 10.47 -16.75
C GLU A 158 -5.42 11.87 -17.22
N GLU A 159 -5.48 12.83 -16.30
CA GLU A 159 -5.69 14.24 -16.64
C GLU A 159 -4.33 14.90 -16.84
N ARG A 160 -3.96 15.10 -18.10
CA ARG A 160 -2.66 15.65 -18.53
C ARG A 160 -2.77 16.85 -19.47
N GLU A 161 -3.98 17.29 -19.78
CA GLU A 161 -4.22 18.36 -20.76
C GLU A 161 -4.37 19.73 -20.09
N LYS A 162 -4.41 19.76 -18.75
CA LYS A 162 -4.34 20.99 -17.95
C LYS A 162 -2.93 21.59 -17.96
N GLU A 163 -2.86 22.90 -17.73
CA GLU A 163 -1.58 23.60 -17.51
C GLU A 163 -0.89 23.17 -16.22
N GLN A 164 -1.66 22.88 -15.18
CA GLN A 164 -1.22 22.52 -13.84
C GLN A 164 -2.27 21.63 -13.13
N GLU A 165 -1.86 21.02 -12.02
CA GLU A 165 -2.70 20.14 -11.20
C GLU A 165 -3.25 18.92 -11.97
N CYS A 166 -2.44 18.37 -12.85
CA CYS A 166 -2.64 17.09 -13.50
C CYS A 166 -2.59 15.93 -12.50
N PHE A 167 -3.19 14.80 -12.85
CA PHE A 167 -3.23 13.62 -11.97
C PHE A 167 -3.57 12.34 -12.72
N TYR A 168 -3.22 11.21 -12.12
CA TYR A 168 -3.73 9.90 -12.49
C TYR A 168 -4.76 9.48 -11.45
N LEU A 169 -5.98 9.18 -11.90
CA LEU A 169 -7.07 8.69 -11.06
C LEU A 169 -7.22 7.18 -11.21
N PHE A 170 -7.14 6.50 -10.09
CA PHE A 170 -7.38 5.07 -9.95
C PHE A 170 -8.56 4.84 -9.02
N GLU A 171 -9.21 3.69 -9.19
CA GLU A 171 -10.20 3.18 -8.25
C GLU A 171 -9.86 1.77 -7.81
N MET A 172 -10.33 1.39 -6.62
CA MET A 172 -10.36 0.02 -6.15
C MET A 172 -11.45 -0.15 -5.10
N ASP A 173 -11.83 -1.41 -4.86
CA ASP A 173 -12.76 -1.78 -3.81
C ASP A 173 -12.00 -2.35 -2.60
N SER A 174 -12.45 -2.05 -1.38
CA SER A 174 -11.92 -2.68 -0.16
C SER A 174 -12.91 -2.64 1.00
N SER A 175 -12.95 -3.71 1.78
CA SER A 175 -13.66 -3.75 3.07
C SER A 175 -13.05 -2.79 4.10
N VAL A 176 -11.79 -2.39 3.93
CA VAL A 176 -11.09 -1.44 4.81
C VAL A 176 -11.70 -0.04 4.71
N ALA A 177 -12.26 0.34 3.56
CA ALA A 177 -12.94 1.63 3.40
C ALA A 177 -14.31 1.67 4.08
N CYS A 178 -14.87 0.51 4.45
CA CYS A 178 -16.18 0.46 5.07
C CYS A 178 -16.19 1.09 6.48
N PRO A 179 -17.31 1.70 6.88
CA PRO A 179 -17.53 2.09 8.25
C PRO A 179 -17.59 0.83 9.13
N ALA A 180 -17.23 0.96 10.41
CA ALA A 180 -17.40 -0.12 11.37
C ALA A 180 -18.85 -0.59 11.37
N GLU A 181 -19.08 -1.91 11.46
CA GLU A 181 -20.44 -2.40 11.64
C GLU A 181 -20.93 -1.91 13.00
N ASN A 182 -21.93 -1.04 12.98
CA ASN A 182 -22.61 -0.69 14.20
C ASN A 182 -23.35 -1.95 14.66
N SER A 183 -22.77 -2.68 15.61
CA SER A 183 -23.51 -3.61 16.44
C SER A 183 -24.45 -2.80 17.34
N HIS A 184 -25.46 -2.15 16.74
CA HIS A 184 -26.65 -1.74 17.45
C HIS A 184 -27.37 -3.03 17.83
N LEU A 185 -26.91 -3.67 18.90
CA LEU A 185 -27.84 -4.34 19.81
C LEU A 185 -28.88 -3.29 20.15
N SER A 186 -30.03 -3.37 19.49
CA SER A 186 -31.17 -2.51 19.76
C SER A 186 -31.41 -2.53 21.26
N VAL A 187 -31.34 -1.35 21.89
CA VAL A 187 -31.56 -1.14 23.32
C VAL A 187 -33.01 -1.51 23.75
N GLY A 188 -33.82 -2.05 22.82
CA GLY A 188 -35.17 -2.56 23.07
C GLY A 188 -35.38 -4.06 22.84
N SER A 189 -34.32 -4.87 22.67
CA SER A 189 -34.49 -6.32 22.49
C SER A 189 -34.64 -7.04 23.84
N ILE A 190 -35.86 -7.10 24.37
CA ILE A 190 -36.18 -8.04 25.46
C ILE A 190 -36.30 -9.44 24.84
N LEU A 191 -35.35 -10.32 25.14
CA LEU A 191 -35.48 -11.75 24.90
C LEU A 191 -36.47 -12.30 25.93
N LEU A 192 -37.71 -12.58 25.52
CA LEU A 192 -38.62 -13.45 26.26
C LEU A 192 -38.28 -14.90 25.92
N ILE A 193 -37.66 -15.59 26.87
CA ILE A 193 -37.57 -17.06 26.85
C ILE A 193 -38.84 -17.57 27.53
N THR A 194 -39.68 -18.29 26.79
CA THR A 194 -40.84 -19.03 27.31
C THR A 194 -40.46 -20.47 27.59
#